data_AF-A0A0Q7AHB4-F1
#
_entry.id   AF-A0A0Q7AHB4-F1
#
_cell.length_a   1.000
_cell.length_b   1.000
_cell.length_c   1.000
_cell.angle_alpha   90.00
_cell.angle_beta   90.00
_cell.angle_gamma   90.00
#
_symmetry.space_group_name_H-M   'P 1'
#
loop_
_entity.id
_entity.type
_entity.pdbx_description
1 polymer ?
#
loop_
_entity_poly.entity_id
_entity_poly.type
_entity_poly.pdbx_seq_one_letter_code
_entity_poly.pdbx_strand_id
1 'polypeptide(L)'
;MVPQTQGIAFNLDADAFITFGRSLPGAIRDPSGQPLELHHIVDFDLCWAFNLTDPWGNHYELNCYEYERIRRELVEARNVEPQRYWPRGD
;
A
#
# COMPACT_ATOMS: atom_id res chain seq x y z
N MET A 1 5.23 2.12 -11.73
CA MET A 1 4.68 2.93 -10.62
C MET A 1 3.97 4.13 -11.22
N VAL A 2 2.73 4.41 -10.79
CA VAL A 2 2.03 5.65 -11.16
C VAL A 2 2.57 6.78 -10.29
N PRO A 3 2.94 7.96 -10.85
CA PRO A 3 3.39 9.09 -10.05
C PRO A 3 2.36 9.46 -8.97
N GLN A 4 2.83 9.77 -7.76
CA GLN A 4 1.92 10.22 -6.71
C GLN A 4 1.24 11.51 -7.15
N THR A 5 -0.09 11.49 -7.23
CA THR A 5 -0.94 12.66 -7.40
C THR A 5 -1.39 13.15 -6.02
N GLN A 6 -1.70 14.44 -5.86
CA GLN A 6 -2.26 14.94 -4.61
C GLN A 6 -3.56 14.17 -4.28
N GLY A 7 -3.62 13.62 -3.08
CA GLY A 7 -4.75 12.84 -2.56
C GLY A 7 -4.85 12.95 -1.05
N ILE A 8 -5.78 12.22 -0.44
CA ILE A 8 -5.96 12.19 1.01
C ILE A 8 -5.30 10.93 1.57
N ALA A 9 -4.41 11.10 2.54
CA ALA A 9 -3.77 9.99 3.24
C ALA A 9 -4.40 9.75 4.62
N PHE A 10 -4.70 8.50 4.92
CA PHE A 10 -5.14 8.03 6.22
C PHE A 10 -4.06 7.17 6.86
N ASN A 11 -3.70 7.52 8.08
CA ASN A 11 -2.78 6.72 8.89
C ASN A 11 -3.55 5.63 9.63
N LEU A 12 -3.06 4.40 9.52
CA LEU A 12 -3.60 3.23 10.22
C LEU A 12 -2.56 2.69 11.22
N ASP A 13 -3.06 2.13 12.31
CA ASP A 13 -2.27 1.22 13.13
C ASP A 13 -1.91 -0.07 12.35
N ALA A 14 -0.91 -0.81 12.84
CA ALA A 14 -0.46 -2.01 12.15
C ALA A 14 -1.53 -3.11 12.05
N ASP A 15 -2.41 -3.28 13.04
CA ASP A 15 -3.41 -4.35 13.02
C ASP A 15 -4.45 -4.11 11.92
N ALA A 16 -4.93 -2.88 11.79
CA ALA A 16 -5.84 -2.45 10.73
C ALA A 16 -5.16 -2.55 9.36
N PHE A 17 -3.90 -2.11 9.24
CA PHE A 17 -3.16 -2.16 7.98
C PHE A 17 -2.91 -3.61 7.52
N ILE A 18 -2.48 -4.50 8.42
CA ILE A 18 -2.27 -5.92 8.14
C ILE A 18 -3.59 -6.59 7.76
N THR A 19 -4.66 -6.30 8.49
CA THR A 19 -6.00 -6.84 8.21
C THR A 19 -6.48 -6.42 6.82
N PHE A 20 -6.30 -5.13 6.48
CA PHE A 20 -6.59 -4.62 5.15
C PHE A 20 -5.80 -5.37 4.08
N GLY A 21 -4.47 -5.41 4.19
CA GLY A 21 -3.62 -6.10 3.20
C GLY A 21 -3.97 -7.58 3.02
N ARG A 22 -4.32 -8.28 4.11
CA ARG A 22 -4.74 -9.70 4.07
C ARG A 22 -6.12 -9.93 3.45
N SER A 23 -6.95 -8.90 3.39
CA SER A 23 -8.28 -8.96 2.76
C SER A 23 -8.25 -8.76 1.24
N LEU A 24 -7.11 -8.37 0.68
CA LEU A 24 -6.95 -8.15 -0.76
C LEU A 24 -6.72 -9.49 -1.50
N PRO A 25 -7.23 -9.62 -2.75
CA PRO A 25 -8.01 -8.63 -3.48
C PRO A 25 -9.49 -8.57 -3.04
N GLY A 26 -10.10 -7.40 -3.21
CA GLY A 26 -11.52 -7.13 -2.95
C GLY A 26 -12.14 -6.25 -4.02
N ALA A 27 -13.17 -5.46 -3.66
CA ALA A 27 -13.84 -4.55 -4.59
C ALA A 27 -13.11 -3.20 -4.82
N ILE A 28 -12.03 -2.94 -4.07
CA ILE A 28 -11.25 -1.71 -4.12
C ILE A 28 -10.32 -1.75 -5.33
N ARG A 29 -10.18 -0.61 -6.02
CA ARG A 29 -9.29 -0.46 -7.17
C ARG A 29 -8.05 0.34 -6.82
N ASP A 30 -6.96 0.03 -7.52
CA ASP A 30 -5.77 0.85 -7.55
C ASP A 30 -5.98 2.10 -8.43
N PRO A 31 -5.04 3.06 -8.45
CA PRO A 31 -5.14 4.25 -9.30
C PRO A 31 -5.15 3.99 -10.81
N SER A 32 -4.78 2.79 -11.26
CA SER A 32 -4.89 2.40 -12.68
C SER A 32 -6.26 1.81 -13.03
N GLY A 33 -7.15 1.68 -12.04
CA GLY A 33 -8.47 1.08 -12.17
C GLY A 33 -8.45 -0.44 -12.14
N GLN A 34 -7.34 -1.09 -11.83
CA GLN A 34 -7.25 -2.53 -11.63
C GLN A 34 -7.64 -2.91 -10.19
N PRO A 35 -8.03 -4.17 -9.91
CA PRO A 35 -8.21 -4.62 -8.54
C PRO A 35 -6.96 -4.33 -7.69
N LEU A 36 -7.15 -3.77 -6.50
CA LEU A 36 -6.04 -3.57 -5.58
C LEU A 36 -5.60 -4.93 -5.01
N GLU A 37 -4.33 -5.25 -5.17
CA GLU A 37 -3.72 -6.50 -4.70
C GLU A 37 -2.65 -6.21 -3.65
N LEU A 38 -2.30 -7.24 -2.88
CA LEU A 38 -1.28 -7.14 -1.84
C LEU A 38 0.09 -6.70 -2.37
N HIS A 39 0.44 -7.11 -3.59
CA HIS A 39 1.71 -6.72 -4.23
C HIS A 39 1.75 -5.24 -4.68
N HIS A 40 0.62 -4.53 -4.58
CA HIS A 40 0.58 -3.07 -4.76
C HIS A 40 1.02 -2.29 -3.51
N ILE A 41 1.40 -2.98 -2.42
CA ILE A 41 1.99 -2.32 -1.26
C ILE A 41 3.27 -1.56 -1.68
N VAL A 42 3.37 -0.32 -1.24
CA VAL A 42 4.49 0.58 -1.55
C VAL A 42 5.39 0.71 -0.33
N ASP A 43 6.68 0.49 -0.54
CA ASP A 43 7.78 0.78 0.37
C ASP A 43 8.26 2.22 0.14
N PHE A 44 8.06 3.07 1.15
CA PHE A 44 8.58 4.45 1.21
C PHE A 44 9.83 4.57 2.10
N ASP A 45 10.51 3.45 2.41
CA ASP A 45 11.64 3.30 3.33
C ASP A 45 11.34 3.61 4.82
N LEU A 46 10.38 4.50 5.11
CA LEU A 46 9.96 4.89 6.47
C LEU A 46 8.54 4.47 6.81
N CYS A 47 7.72 4.16 5.81
CA CYS A 47 6.36 3.68 5.97
C CYS A 47 5.98 2.75 4.82
N TRP A 48 4.89 2.02 5.05
CA TRP A 48 4.23 1.22 4.03
C TRP A 48 2.93 1.89 3.63
N ALA A 49 2.54 1.73 2.36
CA ALA A 49 1.27 2.28 1.91
C ALA A 49 0.55 1.43 0.87
N PHE A 50 -0.77 1.63 0.77
CA PHE A 50 -1.57 1.25 -0.39
C PHE A 50 -2.18 2.51 -0.99
N ASN A 51 -2.03 2.68 -2.30
CA ASN A 51 -2.75 3.70 -3.06
C ASN A 51 -4.02 3.10 -3.65
N LEU A 52 -5.15 3.79 -3.50
CA LEU A 52 -6.45 3.30 -3.97
C LEU A 52 -7.31 4.44 -4.50
N THR A 53 -8.31 4.06 -5.31
CA THR A 53 -9.33 4.99 -5.81
C THR A 53 -10.72 4.50 -5.46
N ASP A 54 -11.58 5.45 -5.10
CA ASP A 54 -13.01 5.16 -4.98
C ASP A 54 -13.69 5.06 -6.36
N PRO A 55 -14.98 4.69 -6.44
CA PRO A 55 -15.71 4.58 -7.70
C PRO A 55 -15.84 5.89 -8.51
N TRP A 56 -15.59 7.04 -7.89
CA TRP A 56 -15.63 8.36 -8.54
C TRP A 56 -14.24 8.85 -8.98
N GLY A 57 -13.19 8.06 -8.74
CA GLY A 57 -11.82 8.38 -9.10
C GLY A 57 -11.09 9.26 -8.09
N ASN A 58 -11.61 9.42 -6.87
CA ASN A 58 -10.90 10.15 -5.83
C ASN A 58 -9.71 9.31 -5.33
N HIS A 59 -8.55 9.96 -5.17
CA HIS A 59 -7.29 9.30 -4.78
C HIS A 59 -7.10 9.29 -3.27
N TYR A 60 -6.81 8.11 -2.73
CA TYR A 60 -6.55 7.89 -1.32
C TYR A 60 -5.28 7.07 -1.10
N GLU A 61 -4.63 7.31 0.04
CA GLU A 61 -3.53 6.50 0.54
C GLU A 61 -3.90 5.96 1.93
N LEU A 62 -3.66 4.68 2.16
CA LEU A 62 -3.61 4.10 3.50
C LEU A 62 -2.15 3.89 3.84
N ASN A 63 -1.65 4.48 4.93
CA ASN A 63 -0.26 4.32 5.35
C ASN A 63 -0.10 3.80 6.78
N CYS A 64 1.03 3.16 7.04
CA CYS A 64 1.42 2.70 8.37
C CYS A 64 2.93 2.88 8.58
N TYR A 65 3.31 3.48 9.70
CA TYR A 65 4.70 3.80 10.06
C TYR A 65 5.37 2.73 10.94
N GLU A 66 4.65 1.67 11.33
CA GLU A 66 5.22 0.52 12.05
C GLU A 66 6.02 -0.39 11.09
N TYR A 67 7.04 0.19 10.45
CA TYR A 67 7.71 -0.35 9.28
C TYR A 67 8.19 -1.79 9.44
N GLU A 68 8.94 -2.08 10.50
CA GLU A 68 9.49 -3.42 10.76
C GLU A 68 8.42 -4.48 11.01
N ARG A 69 7.29 -4.09 11.60
CA ARG A 69 6.19 -5.00 11.88
C ARG A 69 5.49 -5.40 10.60
N ILE A 70 5.14 -4.43 9.75
CA ILE A 70 4.52 -4.69 8.45
C ILE A 70 5.45 -5.49 7.54
N ARG A 71 6.75 -5.15 7.52
CA ARG A 71 7.78 -5.88 6.77
C ARG A 71 7.74 -7.37 7.12
N ARG A 72 7.75 -7.71 8.42
CA ARG A 72 7.73 -9.10 8.88
C ARG A 72 6.40 -9.80 8.62
N GLU A 73 5.30 -9.20 9.06
CA GLU A 73 4.00 -9.88 9.16
C GLU A 73 3.19 -9.89 7.87
N LEU A 74 3.50 -8.99 6.94
CA LEU A 74 2.76 -8.82 5.70
C LEU A 74 3.63 -9.06 4.47
N VAL A 75 4.86 -8.52 4.44
CA VAL A 75 5.73 -8.64 3.26
C VAL A 75 6.47 -9.98 3.25
N GLU A 76 7.31 -10.23 4.26
CA GLU A 76 8.11 -11.46 4.38
C GLU A 76 7.22 -12.69 4.57
N ALA A 77 6.28 -12.65 5.52
CA ALA A 77 5.41 -13.78 5.83
C ALA A 77 4.51 -14.23 4.67
N ARG A 78 4.29 -13.37 3.66
CA ARG A 78 3.50 -13.68 2.47
C ARG A 78 4.31 -13.72 1.19
N ASN A 79 5.64 -13.60 1.28
CA ASN A 79 6.56 -13.55 0.14
C ASN A 79 6.10 -12.55 -0.93
N VAL A 80 5.74 -11.33 -0.48
CA VAL A 80 5.28 -10.24 -1.35
C VAL A 80 6.49 -9.48 -1.85
N GLU A 81 6.53 -9.19 -3.15
CA GLU A 81 7.45 -8.22 -3.72
C GLU A 81 6.78 -6.84 -3.68
N PRO A 82 7.20 -5.93 -2.78
CA PRO A 82 6.60 -4.61 -2.68
C PRO A 82 7.07 -3.70 -3.82
N GLN A 83 6.27 -2.68 -4.14
CA GLN A 83 6.69 -1.60 -5.02
C GLN A 83 7.60 -0.64 -4.24
N ARG A 84 8.78 -0.32 -4.75
CA ARG A 84 9.65 0.68 -4.12
C ARG A 84 9.44 2.06 -4.71
N TYR A 85 9.07 3.03 -3.87
CA TYR A 85 8.88 4.40 -4.35
C TYR A 85 10.19 5.07 -4.75
N TRP A 86 11.20 4.92 -3.91
CA TRP A 86 12.54 5.42 -4.20
C TRP A 86 13.40 4.34 -4.86
N PRO A 87 13.95 4.60 -6.06
CA PRO A 87 14.97 3.72 -6.62
C PRO A 87 16.17 3.69 -5.67
N ARG A 88 16.79 2.52 -5.52
CA ARG A 88 18.09 2.46 -4.83
C ARG A 88 19.07 3.24 -5.70
N GLY A 89 19.76 4.21 -5.10
CA GLY A 89 20.87 4.88 -5.79
C GLY A 89 21.87 3.82 -6.24
N ASP A 90 22.31 3.94 -7.48
CA ASP A 90 23.39 3.12 -8.05
C ASP A 90 24.69 3.27 -7.24
#